data_AF-A0A9J6E8E5-F1
#
_entry.id   AF-A0A9J6E8E5-F1
#
_cell.length_a   1.000
_cell.length_b   1.000
_cell.length_c   1.000
_cell.angle_alpha   90.00
_cell.angle_beta   90.00
_cell.angle_gamma   90.00
#
_symmetry.space_group_name_H-M   'P 1'
#
loop_
_entity.id
_entity.type
_entity.pdbx_description
1 polymer ?
#
loop_
_entity_poly.entity_id
_entity_poly.type
_entity_poly.pdbx_seq_one_letter_code
_entity_poly.pdbx_strand_id
1 'polypeptide(L)'
;MPRRCFAQGCRNKGAGRDTPSHMFPRDEKLRQLWIRAVQPSRPGWTPGKHDFVCSEHFCDDDYRTSPTLLKSLGMSLRWQRLKPDAVPSLLPRNVERMSDAFKERRRKEIIDQILKEQSTNGEACCTGAVHIRKLQCDAGKTPITSITGAGSQVNIRGKSCGVQTSCFRLP
;
A
#
# COMPACT_ATOMS: atom_id res chain seq x y z
N MET A 1 22.81 -2.32 22.01
CA MET A 1 21.35 -2.51 22.28
C MET A 1 20.53 -1.87 21.16
N PRO A 2 19.49 -2.53 20.61
CA PRO A 2 18.58 -1.91 19.65
C PRO A 2 17.73 -0.83 20.32
N ARG A 3 17.71 0.38 19.76
CA ARG A 3 16.89 1.50 20.27
C ARG A 3 15.42 1.27 19.94
N ARG A 4 14.51 1.68 20.84
CA ARG A 4 13.05 1.59 20.68
C ARG A 4 12.45 2.94 20.33
N CYS A 5 11.29 2.93 19.69
CA CYS A 5 10.47 4.12 19.47
C CYS A 5 10.14 4.79 20.80
N PHE A 6 10.17 6.13 20.85
CA PHE A 6 9.87 6.90 22.07
C PHE A 6 8.39 7.24 22.28
N ALA A 7 7.54 6.95 21.30
CA ALA A 7 6.08 7.08 21.46
C ALA A 7 5.57 6.18 22.60
N GLN A 8 4.70 6.74 23.45
CA GLN A 8 4.07 6.01 24.55
C GLN A 8 3.45 4.68 24.08
N GLY A 9 3.71 3.60 24.81
CA GLY A 9 3.20 2.25 24.49
C GLY A 9 3.82 1.57 23.25
N CYS A 10 4.62 2.28 22.44
CA CYS A 10 5.19 1.72 21.22
C CYS A 10 6.33 0.73 21.53
N ARG A 11 6.28 -0.46 20.89
CA ARG A 11 7.27 -1.54 21.08
C ARG A 11 8.22 -1.70 19.88
N ASN A 12 8.09 -0.84 18.88
CA ASN A 12 8.84 -0.94 17.63
C ASN A 12 10.33 -0.58 17.84
N LYS A 13 11.21 -1.25 17.09
CA LYS A 13 12.67 -1.10 17.14
C LYS A 13 13.16 -0.34 15.90
N GLY A 14 14.10 0.58 16.08
CA GLY A 14 14.69 1.34 14.98
C GLY A 14 15.78 0.53 14.28
N ALA A 15 15.46 -0.03 13.11
CA ALA A 15 16.37 -0.71 12.17
C ALA A 15 15.65 -1.36 10.96
N GLY A 16 14.32 -1.51 10.99
CA GLY A 16 13.56 -2.24 9.97
C GLY A 16 13.62 -1.61 8.57
N ARG A 17 13.58 -2.44 7.51
CA ARG A 17 13.44 -1.94 6.12
C ARG A 17 12.08 -1.30 5.86
N ASP A 18 11.06 -1.79 6.56
CA ASP A 18 9.64 -1.49 6.33
C ASP A 18 9.06 -0.52 7.38
N THR A 19 9.87 -0.09 8.34
CA THR A 19 9.48 0.82 9.43
C THR A 19 10.51 1.93 9.57
N PRO A 20 10.47 2.97 8.71
CA PRO A 20 11.34 4.13 8.86
C PRO A 20 11.25 4.76 10.26
N SER A 21 12.37 5.31 10.72
CA SER A 21 12.54 5.87 12.06
C SER A 21 13.05 7.31 11.95
N HIS A 22 12.26 8.26 12.45
CA HIS A 22 12.54 9.68 12.36
C HIS A 22 13.09 10.20 13.69
N MET A 23 14.30 10.75 13.66
CA MET A 23 14.89 11.43 14.81
C MET A 23 14.13 12.74 15.09
N PHE A 24 14.17 13.20 16.34
CA PHE A 24 13.59 14.50 16.70
C PHE A 24 14.19 15.64 15.85
N PRO A 25 13.36 16.61 15.40
CA PRO A 25 13.81 17.71 14.57
C PRO A 25 14.75 18.65 15.34
N ARG A 26 15.57 19.40 14.60
CA ARG A 26 16.47 20.43 15.16
C ARG A 26 15.72 21.70 15.55
N ASP A 27 14.62 21.99 14.86
CA ASP A 27 13.80 23.17 15.08
C ASP A 27 13.04 23.04 16.40
N GLU A 28 13.43 23.83 17.41
CA GLU A 28 12.98 23.65 18.78
C GLU A 28 11.44 23.76 18.91
N LYS A 29 10.80 24.63 18.11
CA LYS A 29 9.32 24.74 18.07
C LYS A 29 8.65 23.41 17.67
N LEU A 30 9.12 22.79 16.58
CA LEU A 30 8.59 21.51 16.10
C LEU A 30 8.95 20.36 17.05
N ARG A 31 10.17 20.41 17.61
CA ARG A 31 10.65 19.43 18.60
C ARG A 31 9.76 19.43 19.85
N GLN A 32 9.37 20.59 20.35
CA GLN A 32 8.43 20.72 21.47
C GLN A 32 7.04 20.17 21.13
N LEU A 33 6.54 20.37 19.90
CA LEU A 33 5.30 19.73 19.43
C LEU A 33 5.42 18.20 19.43
N TRP A 34 6.54 17.65 18.94
CA TRP A 34 6.81 16.22 18.97
C TRP A 34 6.89 15.67 20.40
N ILE A 35 7.56 16.36 21.32
CA ILE A 35 7.66 15.96 22.74
C ILE A 35 6.27 15.90 23.39
N ARG A 36 5.44 16.92 23.17
CA ARG A 36 4.05 16.98 23.67
C ARG A 36 3.18 15.89 23.07
N ALA A 37 3.38 15.58 21.79
CA ALA A 37 2.66 14.53 21.10
C ALA A 37 3.00 13.16 21.70
N VAL A 38 4.28 12.75 21.70
CA VAL A 38 4.72 11.38 22.05
C VAL A 38 4.44 10.93 23.49
N GLN A 39 4.03 11.85 24.38
CA GLN A 39 3.63 11.61 25.77
C GLN A 39 4.59 10.65 26.51
N PRO A 40 5.85 11.07 26.72
CA PRO A 40 6.87 10.21 27.30
C PRO A 40 6.46 9.77 28.72
N SER A 41 6.60 8.48 29.02
CA SER A 41 6.20 7.90 30.31
C SER A 41 6.99 8.44 31.54
N ARG A 42 7.96 9.33 31.34
CA ARG A 42 8.80 9.91 32.39
C ARG A 42 8.66 11.44 32.39
N PRO A 43 8.22 12.07 33.49
CA PRO A 43 8.17 13.53 33.60
C PRO A 43 9.58 14.14 33.51
N GLY A 44 9.68 15.33 32.91
CA GLY A 44 10.95 16.06 32.75
C GLY A 44 11.95 15.45 31.75
N TRP A 45 11.56 14.42 30.99
CA TRP A 45 12.43 13.86 29.94
C TRP A 45 12.58 14.82 28.74
N THR A 46 13.78 14.85 28.16
CA THR A 46 14.12 15.57 26.92
C THR A 46 14.74 14.58 25.93
N PRO A 47 14.36 14.59 24.64
CA PRO A 47 14.91 13.69 23.64
C PRO A 47 16.38 13.95 23.34
N GLY A 48 17.17 12.88 23.41
CA GLY A 48 18.57 12.84 22.97
C GLY A 48 18.72 12.75 21.45
N LYS A 49 19.97 12.92 20.99
CA LYS A 49 20.35 12.95 19.56
C LYS A 49 19.94 11.73 18.73
N HIS A 50 19.75 10.58 19.38
CA HIS A 50 19.46 9.29 18.74
C HIS A 50 18.10 8.71 19.12
N ASP A 51 17.27 9.53 19.77
CA ASP A 51 15.90 9.18 20.11
C ASP A 51 15.03 9.43 18.88
N PHE A 52 14.05 8.57 18.64
CA PHE A 52 13.28 8.57 17.40
C PHE A 52 11.83 8.14 17.60
N VAL A 53 11.01 8.51 16.62
CA VAL A 53 9.62 8.10 16.47
C VAL A 53 9.52 7.24 15.20
N CYS A 54 8.85 6.10 15.27
CA CYS A 54 8.70 5.21 14.12
C CYS A 54 7.55 5.64 13.19
N SER A 55 7.58 5.17 11.95
CA SER A 55 6.65 5.56 10.89
C SER A 55 5.17 5.34 11.18
N GLU A 56 4.81 4.40 12.06
CA GLU A 56 3.41 4.15 12.49
C GLU A 56 2.73 5.36 13.15
N HIS A 57 3.50 6.38 13.55
CA HIS A 57 2.96 7.57 14.22
C HIS A 57 2.75 8.78 13.30
N PHE A 58 3.03 8.62 11.99
CA PHE A 58 2.88 9.64 10.96
C PHE A 58 1.88 9.14 9.91
N CYS A 59 1.04 10.03 9.40
CA CYS A 59 0.20 9.75 8.24
C CYS A 59 1.06 9.64 6.97
N ASP A 60 0.57 8.95 5.94
CA ASP A 60 1.22 8.92 4.63
C ASP A 60 1.37 10.33 4.03
N ASP A 61 0.44 11.24 4.35
CA ASP A 61 0.46 12.65 3.93
C ASP A 61 1.52 13.48 4.67
N ASP A 62 2.07 13.04 5.79
CA ASP A 62 3.16 13.73 6.50
C ASP A 62 4.51 13.59 5.76
N TYR A 63 4.58 12.72 4.76
CA TYR A 63 5.79 12.46 3.98
C TYR A 63 5.87 13.32 2.72
N ARG A 64 7.10 13.57 2.25
CA ARG A 64 7.36 14.22 0.95
C ARG A 64 7.02 13.31 -0.23
N THR A 65 6.85 12.02 0.00
CA THR A 65 6.52 11.00 -1.00
C THR A 65 5.70 9.94 -0.28
N SER A 66 4.54 9.54 -0.82
CA SER A 66 3.67 8.57 -0.13
C SER A 66 4.41 7.24 0.13
N PRO A 67 4.49 6.78 1.39
CA PRO A 67 5.00 5.46 1.74
C PRO A 67 4.23 4.34 1.02
N THR A 68 2.90 4.46 0.89
CA THR A 68 2.07 3.49 0.14
C THR A 68 2.48 3.40 -1.33
N LEU A 69 2.68 4.52 -2.03
CA LEU A 69 3.13 4.49 -3.43
C LEU A 69 4.49 3.81 -3.57
N LEU A 70 5.46 4.18 -2.74
CA LEU A 70 6.80 3.57 -2.78
C LEU A 70 6.77 2.07 -2.50
N LYS A 71 5.95 1.64 -1.52
CA LYS A 71 5.75 0.23 -1.21
C LYS A 71 5.12 -0.54 -2.38
N SER A 72 4.15 0.06 -3.08
CA SER A 72 3.53 -0.55 -4.27
C SER A 72 4.51 -0.73 -5.44
N LEU A 73 5.50 0.16 -5.54
CA LEU A 73 6.59 0.10 -6.53
C LEU A 73 7.79 -0.76 -6.08
N GLY A 74 7.70 -1.46 -4.93
CA GLY A 74 8.79 -2.27 -4.39
C GLY A 74 9.99 -1.47 -3.89
N MET A 75 9.85 -0.15 -3.71
CA MET A 75 10.93 0.75 -3.32
C MET A 75 11.13 0.78 -1.79
N SER A 76 12.37 1.02 -1.35
CA SER A 76 12.70 0.98 0.08
C SER A 76 12.18 2.21 0.84
N LEU A 77 11.47 1.96 1.94
CA LEU A 77 10.95 3.00 2.83
C LEU A 77 12.00 3.56 3.80
N ARG A 78 13.20 2.95 3.91
CA ARG A 78 14.25 3.30 4.90
C ARG A 78 14.58 4.79 4.93
N TRP A 79 14.65 5.44 3.77
CA TRP A 79 15.14 6.81 3.61
C TRP A 79 14.02 7.85 3.50
N GLN A 80 12.80 7.50 3.92
CA GLN A 80 11.66 8.41 3.85
C GLN A 80 11.87 9.68 4.67
N ARG A 81 11.44 10.81 4.10
CA ARG A 81 11.58 12.14 4.69
C ARG A 81 10.21 12.76 4.91
N LEU A 82 9.98 13.23 6.13
CA LEU A 82 8.82 14.01 6.48
C LEU A 82 8.85 15.41 5.84
N LYS A 83 7.67 16.02 5.75
CA LYS A 83 7.48 17.45 5.53
C LYS A 83 7.98 18.24 6.75
N PRO A 84 8.37 19.53 6.60
CA PRO A 84 8.98 20.31 7.69
C PRO A 84 8.00 20.69 8.82
N ASP A 85 6.71 20.51 8.60
CA ASP A 85 5.59 20.80 9.50
C ASP A 85 4.97 19.52 10.11
N ALA A 86 5.42 18.33 9.69
CA ALA A 86 4.91 17.05 10.17
C ALA A 86 5.09 16.88 11.70
N VAL A 87 4.01 16.50 12.38
CA VAL A 87 3.98 16.18 13.81
C VAL A 87 3.37 14.79 13.98
N PRO A 88 3.94 13.88 14.81
CA PRO A 88 3.39 12.56 15.00
C PRO A 88 1.97 12.62 15.59
N SER A 89 0.97 12.34 14.76
CA SER A 89 -0.45 12.45 15.05
C SER A 89 -1.08 11.10 15.41
N LEU A 90 -0.57 10.00 14.86
CA LEU A 90 -1.08 8.63 15.01
C LEU A 90 -0.48 7.94 16.25
N LEU A 91 -0.67 8.56 17.40
CA LEU A 91 -0.19 8.02 18.68
C LEU A 91 -1.31 7.26 19.38
N PRO A 92 -1.05 6.03 19.88
CA PRO A 92 -2.08 5.19 20.44
C PRO A 92 -2.51 5.71 21.82
N ARG A 93 -3.43 6.69 21.83
CA ARG A 93 -4.08 7.18 23.04
C ARG A 93 -5.09 6.12 23.52
N ASN A 94 -4.55 5.12 24.21
CA ASN A 94 -5.28 4.00 24.79
C ASN A 94 -6.16 3.20 23.80
N VAL A 95 -5.77 3.14 22.53
CA VAL A 95 -6.35 2.16 21.58
C VAL A 95 -5.59 0.85 21.73
N GLU A 96 -6.31 -0.20 22.12
CA GLU A 96 -5.75 -1.54 22.24
C GLU A 96 -5.13 -1.95 20.89
N ARG A 97 -3.84 -2.30 20.89
CA ARG A 97 -3.13 -2.69 19.66
C ARG A 97 -3.67 -4.05 19.22
N MET A 98 -4.70 -4.03 18.38
CA MET A 98 -5.40 -5.23 17.91
C MET A 98 -4.40 -6.28 17.42
N SER A 99 -4.57 -7.52 17.86
CA SER A 99 -3.63 -8.61 17.54
C SER A 99 -3.58 -8.86 16.04
N ASP A 100 -2.47 -9.39 15.53
CA ASP A 100 -2.36 -9.67 14.10
C ASP A 100 -3.38 -10.72 13.65
N ALA A 101 -3.78 -11.64 14.53
CA ALA A 101 -4.90 -12.55 14.34
C ALA A 101 -6.26 -11.82 14.22
N PHE A 102 -6.48 -10.74 14.99
CA PHE A 102 -7.67 -9.90 14.85
C PHE A 102 -7.68 -9.14 13.52
N LYS A 103 -6.54 -8.55 13.12
CA LYS A 103 -6.40 -7.86 11.83
C LYS A 103 -6.69 -8.81 10.66
N GLU A 104 -6.15 -10.02 10.71
CA GLU A 104 -6.36 -11.03 9.67
C GLU A 104 -7.81 -11.52 9.62
N ARG A 105 -8.45 -11.76 10.77
CA ARG A 105 -9.88 -12.07 10.83
C ARG A 105 -10.71 -10.94 10.21
N ARG A 106 -10.46 -9.69 10.61
CA ARG A 106 -11.18 -8.53 10.08
C ARG A 106 -10.97 -8.34 8.58
N ARG A 107 -9.78 -8.66 8.07
CA ARG A 107 -9.50 -8.66 6.62
C ARG A 107 -10.34 -9.71 5.88
N LYS A 108 -10.46 -10.93 6.41
CA LYS A 108 -11.28 -11.99 5.83
C LYS A 108 -12.75 -11.63 5.82
N GLU A 109 -13.29 -11.12 6.93
CA GLU A 109 -14.68 -10.64 7.01
C GLU A 109 -15.03 -9.63 5.91
N ILE A 110 -14.14 -8.68 5.62
CA ILE A 110 -14.33 -7.67 4.56
C ILE A 110 -14.31 -8.31 3.17
N ILE A 111 -13.41 -9.28 2.93
CA ILE A 111 -13.35 -10.00 1.65
C ILE A 111 -14.62 -10.84 1.44
N ASP A 112 -15.06 -11.59 2.46
CA ASP A 112 -16.27 -12.42 2.41
C ASP A 112 -17.52 -11.55 2.16
N GLN A 113 -17.59 -10.37 2.77
CA GLN A 113 -18.65 -9.40 2.50
C GLN A 113 -18.67 -8.94 1.04
N ILE A 114 -17.52 -8.54 0.48
CA ILE A 114 -17.41 -8.10 -0.93
C ILE A 114 -17.79 -9.22 -1.91
N LEU A 115 -17.35 -10.46 -1.65
CA LEU A 115 -17.69 -11.63 -2.48
C LEU A 115 -19.21 -11.90 -2.46
N LYS A 116 -19.84 -11.74 -1.30
CA LYS A 116 -21.29 -11.90 -1.14
C LYS A 116 -22.07 -10.81 -1.88
N GLU A 117 -21.65 -9.55 -1.77
CA GLU A 117 -22.26 -8.41 -2.45
C GLU A 117 -22.21 -8.54 -3.99
N GLN A 118 -21.14 -9.13 -4.55
CA GLN A 118 -21.10 -9.42 -6.00
C GLN A 118 -22.07 -10.55 -6.41
N SER A 119 -22.36 -11.49 -5.52
CA SER A 119 -23.27 -12.60 -5.80
C SER A 119 -24.73 -12.14 -5.82
N THR A 120 -25.12 -11.22 -4.94
CA THR A 120 -26.50 -10.68 -4.88
C THR A 120 -26.81 -9.66 -5.98
N ASN A 121 -25.81 -8.98 -6.51
CA ASN A 121 -25.99 -8.02 -7.61
C ASN A 121 -26.03 -8.68 -9.01
N GLY A 122 -25.84 -10.01 -9.09
CA GLY A 122 -26.00 -10.78 -10.33
C GLY A 122 -27.45 -11.17 -10.68
N GLU A 123 -28.39 -11.01 -9.75
CA GLU A 123 -29.80 -11.39 -9.93
C GLU A 123 -30.68 -10.19 -10.33
N ALA A 124 -30.35 -9.55 -11.45
CA ALA A 124 -31.20 -8.53 -12.07
C ALA A 124 -31.31 -8.70 -13.60
N CYS A 125 -32.52 -9.05 -14.05
CA CYS A 125 -33.00 -9.02 -15.43
C CYS A 125 -32.48 -10.07 -16.44
N CYS A 126 -32.87 -11.33 -16.22
CA CYS A 126 -33.05 -12.29 -17.30
C CYS A 126 -34.42 -12.10 -18.01
N THR A 127 -34.58 -11.07 -18.84
CA THR A 127 -35.64 -11.05 -19.88
C THR A 127 -35.14 -10.42 -21.17
N GLY A 128 -34.95 -11.25 -22.20
CA GLY A 128 -34.42 -10.85 -23.51
C GLY A 128 -33.39 -11.85 -24.03
N ALA A 129 -33.82 -12.78 -24.88
CA ALA A 129 -32.94 -13.86 -25.35
C ALA A 129 -31.83 -13.32 -26.27
N VAL A 130 -30.57 -13.59 -25.92
CA VAL A 130 -29.42 -13.44 -26.83
C VAL A 130 -28.81 -14.80 -27.11
N HIS A 131 -28.85 -15.20 -28.38
CA HIS A 131 -28.46 -16.53 -28.82
C HIS A 131 -26.93 -16.62 -28.99
N ILE A 132 -26.21 -17.10 -27.96
CA ILE A 132 -24.76 -17.26 -28.04
C ILE A 132 -24.44 -18.51 -28.87
N ARG A 133 -23.95 -18.30 -30.11
CA ARG A 133 -23.41 -19.38 -30.92
C ARG A 133 -22.16 -19.96 -30.26
N LYS A 134 -22.19 -21.27 -30.02
CA LYS A 134 -21.08 -22.09 -29.55
C LYS A 134 -19.97 -22.09 -30.62
N LEU A 135 -18.81 -21.51 -30.32
CA LEU A 135 -17.59 -21.73 -31.09
C LEU A 135 -16.77 -22.82 -30.41
N GLN A 136 -16.63 -23.96 -31.06
CA GLN A 136 -15.80 -25.07 -30.60
C GLN A 136 -14.33 -24.75 -30.88
N CYS A 137 -13.47 -25.04 -29.91
CA CYS A 137 -12.02 -25.07 -30.09
C CYS A 137 -11.58 -26.53 -30.29
N ASP A 138 -11.35 -26.93 -31.55
CA ASP A 138 -10.82 -28.25 -31.85
C ASP A 138 -9.32 -28.34 -31.49
N ALA A 139 -8.96 -29.45 -30.86
CA ALA A 139 -7.58 -29.75 -30.48
C ALA A 139 -6.82 -30.43 -31.63
N GLY A 140 -5.70 -29.83 -32.06
CA GLY A 140 -4.83 -30.37 -33.12
C GLY A 140 -3.36 -30.49 -32.69
N LYS A 141 -2.84 -31.72 -32.69
CA LYS A 141 -1.43 -32.11 -32.45
C LYS A 141 -0.73 -32.30 -33.81
N THR A 142 0.59 -32.22 -34.05
CA THR A 142 1.86 -32.01 -33.28
C THR A 142 2.94 -31.57 -34.33
N PRO A 143 4.30 -31.62 -34.19
CA PRO A 143 5.22 -32.08 -33.13
C PRO A 143 6.39 -31.10 -32.77
N ILE A 144 7.42 -31.64 -32.12
CA ILE A 144 8.58 -31.00 -31.45
C ILE A 144 9.77 -30.78 -32.39
N THR A 145 10.53 -29.69 -32.21
CA THR A 145 12.01 -29.68 -32.31
C THR A 145 12.65 -28.66 -31.37
N SER A 146 13.73 -29.07 -30.71
CA SER A 146 14.53 -28.26 -29.77
C SER A 146 15.60 -27.45 -30.52
N ILE A 147 15.78 -26.16 -30.22
CA ILE A 147 17.00 -25.42 -30.61
C ILE A 147 17.44 -24.48 -29.47
N THR A 148 18.72 -24.60 -29.10
CA THR A 148 19.45 -23.79 -28.12
C THR A 148 19.84 -22.43 -28.71
N GLY A 149 19.81 -21.33 -27.95
CA GLY A 149 20.41 -20.07 -28.41
C GLY A 149 20.09 -18.85 -27.54
N ALA A 150 21.11 -18.03 -27.27
CA ALA A 150 20.99 -16.78 -26.52
C ALA A 150 20.64 -15.58 -27.41
N GLY A 151 20.07 -14.51 -26.84
CA GLY A 151 20.13 -13.17 -27.45
C GLY A 151 18.85 -12.32 -27.37
N SER A 152 18.95 -11.23 -26.61
CA SER A 152 18.41 -9.88 -26.86
C SER A 152 16.96 -9.62 -27.35
N GLN A 153 16.33 -8.71 -26.61
CA GLN A 153 15.38 -7.67 -27.05
C GLN A 153 14.00 -8.10 -27.61
N VAL A 154 12.99 -8.06 -26.72
CA VAL A 154 11.58 -7.94 -27.13
C VAL A 154 11.24 -6.46 -27.35
N ASN A 155 11.08 -6.06 -28.61
CA ASN A 155 10.64 -4.72 -28.99
C ASN A 155 9.10 -4.65 -29.00
N ILE A 156 8.51 -4.04 -27.97
CA ILE A 156 7.06 -3.89 -27.84
C ILE A 156 6.57 -2.71 -28.69
N ARG A 157 6.38 -2.93 -29.99
CA ARG A 157 5.67 -1.97 -30.86
C ARG A 157 4.17 -2.01 -30.56
N GLY A 158 3.72 -1.06 -29.74
CA GLY A 158 2.29 -0.82 -29.53
C GLY A 158 1.58 -0.49 -30.84
N LYS A 159 0.53 -1.23 -31.17
CA LYS A 159 -0.41 -0.86 -32.24
C LYS A 159 -1.53 -0.04 -31.62
N SER A 160 -1.66 1.21 -32.06
CA SER A 160 -2.77 2.08 -31.72
C SER A 160 -4.09 1.48 -32.25
N CYS A 161 -5.06 1.32 -31.36
CA CYS A 161 -6.42 0.94 -31.78
C CYS A 161 -7.16 2.20 -32.21
N GLY A 162 -7.15 2.48 -33.52
CA GLY A 162 -7.94 3.58 -34.10
C GLY A 162 -9.39 3.16 -34.26
N VAL A 163 -10.30 3.76 -33.49
CA VAL A 163 -11.74 3.57 -33.66
C VAL A 163 -12.20 4.40 -34.86
N GLN A 164 -12.45 3.75 -36.00
CA GLN A 164 -13.17 4.36 -37.12
C GLN A 164 -14.66 4.06 -37.01
N THR A 165 -15.43 5.03 -36.50
CA THR A 165 -16.89 5.04 -36.61
C THR A 165 -17.31 5.59 -37.98
N SER A 166 -17.65 4.70 -38.92
CA SER A 166 -18.31 5.09 -40.18
C SER A 166 -19.82 5.18 -39.98
N CYS A 167 -20.34 6.41 -39.87
CA CYS A 167 -21.78 6.66 -39.91
C CYS A 167 -22.29 6.50 -41.35
N PHE A 168 -22.95 5.38 -41.67
CA PHE A 168 -23.71 5.25 -42.91
C PHE A 168 -25.04 5.98 -42.80
N ARG A 169 -25.31 6.86 -43.76
CA ARG A 169 -26.61 7.49 -43.97
C ARG A 169 -27.45 6.58 -44.87
N LEU A 170 -28.66 6.27 -44.45
CA LEU A 170 -29.68 5.57 -45.22
C LEU A 170 -30.70 6.59 -45.79
N PRO A 171 -31.48 6.22 -46.84
CA PRO A 171 -31.89 7.14 -47.90
C PRO A 171 -32.93 8.19 -47.50
#